data_AF-A0A372JXJ0-F1
#
_entry.id   AF-A0A372JXJ0-F1
#
_cell.length_a   1.000
_cell.length_b   1.000
_cell.length_c   1.000
_cell.angle_alpha   90.00
_cell.angle_beta   90.00
_cell.angle_gamma   90.00
#
_symmetry.space_group_name_H-M   'P 1'
#
loop_
_entity.id
_entity.type
_entity.pdbx_description
1 polymer ?
#
loop_
_entity_poly.entity_id
_entity_poly.type
_entity_poly.pdbx_seq_one_letter_code
_entity_poly.pdbx_strand_id
1 'polypeptide(L)'
;MAIYLDDTQRKALARLSASWTWRSEWPTWVLIATLYSGWFGVATHARLLGLPLTIALLALLSTWYLSLQHELLHGHPTRSRFINGLLGFAPLAFWFPYGIYRASHLRHHEDEHLTRPVADPESYFVTHAIWQRAGTATRALLTLRNTFVGRLLLGPAFAIAATTFDAVRKLAQGDWRELPVWLAHFAAVAALTWWLDSACGIPAWCFVLGVGYTALSLSSIRSFHEHRAVDTVEHRTVLNEAGWFWRLLFLNNNYHLVHHDLPHVPWFALRQVYEASRQQYIERSGGFLVRGYGEWMKRYAFSAVTDPVHGHTAGLKPLTSPGSLEPHEPHEPHEPPAAVNRFAANLRSAKRA
;
A
#
# COMPACT_ATOMS: atom_id res chain seq x y z
N MET A 1 -8.81 -11.36 -8.67
CA MET A 1 -8.82 -12.39 -9.75
C MET A 1 -7.66 -12.05 -10.67
N ALA A 2 -6.91 -13.02 -11.20
CA ALA A 2 -5.76 -12.68 -12.06
C ALA A 2 -6.24 -12.10 -13.40
N ILE A 3 -5.73 -10.93 -13.77
CA ILE A 3 -5.98 -10.24 -15.03
C ILE A 3 -4.73 -10.40 -15.90
N TYR A 4 -4.89 -11.07 -17.04
CA TYR A 4 -3.84 -11.22 -18.03
C TYR A 4 -4.07 -10.21 -19.14
N LEU A 5 -3.01 -9.60 -19.66
CA LEU A 5 -3.08 -8.67 -20.77
C LEU A 5 -3.56 -9.37 -22.06
N ASP A 6 -3.01 -10.56 -22.31
CA ASP A 6 -3.35 -11.40 -23.46
C ASP A 6 -3.00 -12.88 -23.18
N ASP A 7 -3.33 -13.76 -24.13
CA ASP A 7 -3.00 -15.19 -24.05
C ASP A 7 -1.50 -15.48 -24.14
N THR A 8 -0.72 -14.58 -24.74
CA THR A 8 0.74 -14.71 -24.85
C THR A 8 1.37 -14.56 -23.48
N GLN A 9 0.98 -13.54 -22.72
CA GLN A 9 1.41 -13.31 -21.35
C GLN A 9 1.00 -14.47 -20.44
N ARG A 10 -0.26 -14.94 -20.56
CA ARG A 10 -0.75 -16.10 -19.80
C ARG A 10 0.11 -17.34 -20.03
N LYS A 11 0.42 -17.67 -21.30
CA LYS A 11 1.27 -18.81 -21.66
C LYS A 11 2.72 -18.62 -21.18
N ALA A 12 3.25 -17.40 -21.25
CA ALA A 12 4.59 -17.10 -20.76
C ALA A 12 4.68 -17.29 -19.23
N LEU A 13 3.69 -16.81 -18.47
CA LEU A 13 3.59 -17.02 -17.02
C LEU A 13 3.45 -18.50 -16.65
N ALA A 14 2.68 -19.27 -17.41
CA ALA A 14 2.58 -20.72 -17.22
C ALA A 14 3.95 -21.42 -17.38
N ARG A 15 4.75 -21.01 -18.36
CA ARG A 15 6.13 -21.51 -18.53
C ARG A 15 7.06 -21.06 -17.39
N LEU A 16 6.97 -19.80 -16.99
CA LEU A 16 7.81 -19.22 -15.95
C LEU A 16 7.52 -19.85 -14.57
N SER A 17 6.24 -20.09 -14.26
CA SER A 17 5.81 -20.77 -13.03
C SER A 17 6.18 -22.25 -12.97
N ALA A 18 6.47 -22.89 -14.11
CA ALA A 18 7.01 -24.24 -14.15
C ALA A 18 8.53 -24.28 -13.85
N SER A 19 9.22 -23.15 -13.85
CA SER A 19 10.66 -23.08 -13.57
C SER A 19 10.99 -23.52 -12.16
N TRP A 20 12.21 -24.04 -11.96
CA TRP A 20 12.69 -24.45 -10.65
C TRP A 20 12.69 -23.28 -9.65
N THR A 21 13.11 -22.09 -10.06
CA THR A 21 13.14 -20.90 -9.21
C THR A 21 11.76 -20.53 -8.67
N TRP A 22 10.74 -20.53 -9.53
CA TRP A 22 9.37 -20.24 -9.09
C TRP A 22 8.83 -21.35 -8.20
N ARG A 23 8.98 -22.62 -8.59
CA ARG A 23 8.42 -23.75 -7.84
C ARG A 23 9.05 -23.95 -6.46
N SER A 24 10.34 -23.65 -6.33
CA SER A 24 11.07 -23.79 -5.07
C SER A 24 10.95 -22.57 -4.17
N GLU A 25 10.60 -21.39 -4.73
CA GLU A 25 10.58 -20.13 -4.00
C GLU A 25 11.90 -19.83 -3.28
N TRP A 26 13.02 -20.39 -3.76
CA TRP A 26 14.32 -20.25 -3.09
C TRP A 26 14.74 -18.79 -2.87
N PRO A 27 14.44 -17.81 -3.75
CA PRO A 27 14.80 -16.41 -3.48
C PRO A 27 14.03 -15.88 -2.25
N THR A 28 12.77 -16.26 -2.10
CA THR A 28 11.92 -15.89 -0.96
C THR A 28 12.40 -16.56 0.32
N TRP A 29 12.83 -17.83 0.26
CA TRP A 29 13.44 -18.50 1.41
C TRP A 29 14.77 -17.88 1.85
N VAL A 30 15.65 -17.54 0.89
CA VAL A 30 16.91 -16.83 1.17
C VAL A 30 16.62 -15.44 1.77
N LEU A 31 15.61 -14.73 1.25
CA LEU A 31 15.15 -13.46 1.79
C LEU A 31 14.69 -13.61 3.25
N ILE A 32 13.84 -14.60 3.55
CA ILE A 32 13.38 -14.89 4.92
C ILE A 32 14.58 -15.12 5.83
N ALA A 33 15.49 -16.01 5.46
CA ALA A 33 16.66 -16.34 6.27
C ALA A 33 17.56 -15.11 6.49
N THR A 34 17.82 -14.32 5.44
CA THR A 34 18.64 -13.11 5.49
C THR A 34 18.01 -12.05 6.39
N LEU A 35 16.70 -11.84 6.26
CA LEU A 35 15.99 -10.84 7.02
C LEU A 35 15.96 -11.19 8.50
N TYR A 36 15.56 -12.42 8.84
CA TYR A 36 15.48 -12.86 10.23
C TYR A 36 16.87 -12.87 10.89
N SER A 37 17.88 -13.41 10.20
CA SER A 37 19.26 -13.42 10.72
C SER A 37 19.81 -12.01 10.85
N GLY A 38 19.56 -11.14 9.88
CA GLY A 38 19.99 -9.74 9.92
C GLY A 38 19.33 -8.95 11.04
N TRP A 39 18.01 -9.12 11.23
CA TRP A 39 17.26 -8.39 12.25
C TRP A 39 17.70 -8.78 13.66
N PHE A 40 17.75 -10.09 13.95
CA PHE A 40 18.22 -10.58 15.26
C PHE A 40 19.73 -10.36 15.45
N GLY A 41 20.52 -10.43 14.37
CA GLY A 41 21.95 -10.12 14.38
C GLY A 41 22.21 -8.66 14.78
N VAL A 42 21.51 -7.70 14.16
CA VAL A 42 21.61 -6.27 14.52
C VAL A 42 21.16 -6.04 15.97
N ALA A 43 20.04 -6.62 16.38
CA ALA A 43 19.53 -6.46 17.75
C ALA A 43 20.53 -6.97 18.80
N THR A 44 21.07 -8.19 18.62
CA THR A 44 22.03 -8.78 19.57
C THR A 44 23.37 -8.04 19.62
N HIS A 45 23.75 -7.34 18.55
CA HIS A 45 24.99 -6.54 18.49
C HIS A 45 24.76 -5.04 18.76
N ALA A 46 23.60 -4.65 19.29
CA ALA A 46 23.22 -3.26 19.49
C ALA A 46 24.23 -2.45 20.32
N ARG A 47 24.84 -3.07 21.34
CA ARG A 47 25.86 -2.43 22.19
C ARG A 47 27.13 -2.06 21.42
N LEU A 48 27.52 -2.88 20.44
CA LEU A 48 28.67 -2.63 19.58
C LEU A 48 28.38 -1.56 18.53
N LEU A 49 27.17 -1.61 17.94
CA LEU A 49 26.75 -0.70 16.87
C LEU A 49 26.38 0.70 17.39
N GLY A 50 26.01 0.81 18.66
CA GLY A 50 25.42 2.01 19.24
C GLY A 50 23.93 2.13 18.89
N LEU A 51 23.17 2.77 19.79
CA LEU A 51 21.71 2.80 19.70
C LEU A 51 21.18 3.49 18.41
N PRO A 52 21.71 4.64 17.94
CA PRO A 52 21.19 5.30 16.74
C PRO A 52 21.33 4.43 15.47
N LEU A 53 22.51 3.83 15.26
CA LEU A 53 22.75 2.97 14.11
C LEU A 53 21.91 1.69 14.18
N THR A 54 21.80 1.11 15.38
CA THR A 54 20.93 -0.05 15.62
C THR A 54 19.48 0.25 15.23
N ILE A 55 18.92 1.38 15.68
CA ILE A 55 17.55 1.78 15.35
C ILE A 55 17.39 1.98 13.84
N ALA A 56 18.34 2.63 13.16
CA ALA A 56 18.28 2.85 11.72
C ALA A 56 18.31 1.53 10.92
N LEU A 57 19.19 0.61 11.28
CA LEU A 57 19.30 -0.70 10.64
C LEU A 57 18.07 -1.57 10.90
N LEU A 58 17.58 -1.61 12.14
CA LEU A 58 16.34 -2.32 12.48
C LEU A 58 15.14 -1.71 11.75
N ALA A 59 15.03 -0.38 11.65
CA ALA A 59 13.96 0.26 10.91
C ALA A 59 13.97 -0.14 9.43
N LEU A 60 15.16 -0.15 8.80
CA LEU A 60 15.31 -0.59 7.41
C LEU A 60 14.95 -2.07 7.22
N LEU A 61 15.41 -2.95 8.12
CA LEU A 61 15.07 -4.38 8.09
C LEU A 61 13.59 -4.61 8.36
N SER A 62 12.97 -3.83 9.24
CA SER A 62 11.53 -3.87 9.52
C SER A 62 10.70 -3.32 8.35
N THR A 63 11.19 -2.35 7.58
CA THR A 63 10.59 -1.95 6.30
C THR A 63 10.65 -3.10 5.30
N TRP A 64 11.80 -3.77 5.19
CA TRP A 64 11.94 -4.93 4.32
C TRP A 64 11.01 -6.08 4.77
N TYR A 65 10.81 -6.20 6.09
CA TYR A 65 9.90 -7.17 6.68
C TYR A 65 8.45 -6.88 6.33
N LEU A 66 8.03 -5.62 6.28
CA LEU A 66 6.69 -5.25 5.81
C LEU A 66 6.48 -5.66 4.34
N SER A 67 7.49 -5.50 3.48
CA SER A 67 7.47 -6.01 2.11
C SER A 67 7.39 -7.54 2.07
N LEU A 68 8.13 -8.24 2.94
CA LEU A 68 8.01 -9.69 3.07
C LEU A 68 6.62 -10.10 3.55
N GLN A 69 6.04 -9.42 4.55
CA GLN A 69 4.68 -9.71 5.02
C GLN A 69 3.65 -9.56 3.90
N HIS A 70 3.81 -8.57 3.02
CA HIS A 70 3.02 -8.41 1.80
C HIS A 70 3.17 -9.62 0.84
N GLU A 71 4.39 -10.10 0.63
CA GLU A 71 4.62 -11.31 -0.17
C GLU A 71 3.98 -12.57 0.47
N LEU A 72 4.10 -12.69 1.79
CA LEU A 72 3.55 -13.81 2.56
C LEU A 72 2.02 -13.88 2.47
N LEU A 73 1.33 -12.74 2.55
CA LEU A 73 -0.13 -12.68 2.50
C LEU A 73 -0.72 -13.05 1.14
N HIS A 74 0.08 -12.95 0.08
CA HIS A 74 -0.27 -13.34 -1.30
C HIS A 74 0.02 -14.82 -1.60
N GLY A 75 0.58 -15.57 -0.65
CA GLY A 75 0.73 -17.02 -0.77
C GLY A 75 2.13 -17.48 -1.16
N HIS A 76 3.15 -16.64 -1.00
CA HIS A 76 4.55 -17.02 -1.15
C HIS A 76 5.23 -17.13 0.22
N PRO A 77 6.26 -17.95 0.42
CA PRO A 77 6.78 -18.95 -0.51
C PRO A 77 5.93 -20.24 -0.53
N THR A 78 4.88 -20.35 0.30
CA THR A 78 4.09 -21.59 0.39
C THR A 78 2.62 -21.38 0.10
N ARG A 79 1.98 -22.39 -0.50
CA ARG A 79 0.52 -22.42 -0.64
C ARG A 79 -0.24 -22.51 0.68
N SER A 80 0.47 -22.82 1.78
CA SER A 80 -0.13 -22.94 3.11
C SER A 80 -0.19 -21.58 3.79
N ARG A 81 -1.42 -21.05 3.92
CA ARG A 81 -1.70 -19.83 4.68
C ARG A 81 -1.20 -19.91 6.12
N PHE A 82 -1.18 -21.10 6.71
CA PHE A 82 -0.70 -21.29 8.07
C PHE A 82 0.82 -21.11 8.17
N ILE A 83 1.59 -21.73 7.25
CA ILE A 83 3.05 -21.61 7.24
C ILE A 83 3.46 -20.15 6.98
N ASN A 84 2.86 -19.51 5.97
CA ASN A 84 3.14 -18.09 5.69
C ASN A 84 2.71 -17.20 6.87
N GLY A 85 1.63 -17.55 7.56
CA GLY A 85 1.21 -16.91 8.80
C GLY A 85 2.25 -16.99 9.91
N LEU A 86 2.85 -18.15 10.13
CA LEU A 86 3.94 -18.31 11.11
C LEU A 86 5.16 -17.46 10.74
N LEU A 87 5.53 -17.43 9.46
CA LEU A 87 6.64 -16.62 8.96
C LEU A 87 6.39 -15.10 9.05
N GLY A 88 5.12 -14.68 8.99
CA GLY A 88 4.72 -13.27 9.04
C GLY A 88 4.26 -12.80 10.41
N PHE A 89 4.10 -13.71 11.38
CA PHE A 89 3.53 -13.42 12.70
C PHE A 89 4.46 -12.57 13.59
N ALA A 90 5.79 -12.70 13.41
CA ALA A 90 6.75 -12.01 14.27
C ALA A 90 6.51 -10.48 14.24
N PRO A 91 6.43 -9.80 15.40
CA PRO A 91 6.04 -8.39 15.44
C PRO A 91 7.22 -7.44 15.16
N LEU A 92 8.06 -7.76 14.17
CA LEU A 92 9.31 -7.03 13.89
C LEU A 92 9.09 -5.58 13.43
N ALA A 93 7.89 -5.25 12.94
CA ALA A 93 7.46 -3.89 12.58
C ALA A 93 6.39 -3.29 13.54
N PHE A 94 6.12 -3.97 14.66
CA PHE A 94 5.25 -3.60 15.77
C PHE A 94 3.75 -3.35 15.48
N TRP A 95 3.36 -2.46 14.55
CA TRP A 95 2.03 -1.81 14.61
C TRP A 95 0.84 -2.66 14.14
N PHE A 96 1.02 -3.54 13.16
CA PHE A 96 -0.09 -4.24 12.52
C PHE A 96 0.05 -5.76 12.65
N PRO A 97 -0.90 -6.46 13.31
CA PRO A 97 -0.90 -7.92 13.32
C PRO A 97 -1.06 -8.46 11.90
N TYR A 98 -0.27 -9.48 11.56
CA TYR A 98 -0.26 -10.06 10.20
C TYR A 98 -1.65 -10.46 9.69
N GLY A 99 -2.48 -11.06 10.55
CA GLY A 99 -3.84 -11.47 10.16
C GLY A 99 -4.75 -10.28 9.81
N ILE A 100 -4.64 -9.18 10.56
CA ILE A 100 -5.38 -7.94 10.32
C ILE A 100 -4.88 -7.26 9.05
N TYR A 101 -3.55 -7.16 8.90
CA TYR A 101 -2.93 -6.63 7.69
C TYR A 101 -3.36 -7.40 6.45
N ARG A 102 -3.29 -8.74 6.49
CA ARG A 102 -3.75 -9.62 5.40
C ARG A 102 -5.22 -9.40 5.04
N ALA A 103 -6.11 -9.36 6.03
CA ALA A 103 -7.54 -9.15 5.78
C ALA A 103 -7.81 -7.76 5.18
N SER A 104 -7.13 -6.74 5.67
CA SER A 104 -7.21 -5.38 5.13
C SER A 104 -6.72 -5.31 3.70
N HIS A 105 -5.51 -5.82 3.45
CA HIS A 105 -4.85 -5.73 2.16
C HIS A 105 -5.58 -6.54 1.08
N LEU A 106 -6.13 -7.71 1.40
CA LEU A 106 -6.91 -8.48 0.40
C LEU A 106 -8.20 -7.77 -0.02
N ARG A 107 -8.78 -6.91 0.83
CA ARG A 107 -9.90 -6.03 0.41
C ARG A 107 -9.42 -4.89 -0.47
N HIS A 108 -8.21 -4.39 -0.25
CA HIS A 108 -7.60 -3.36 -1.10
C HIS A 108 -7.34 -3.87 -2.53
N HIS A 109 -7.12 -5.17 -2.72
CA HIS A 109 -7.01 -5.83 -4.04
C HIS A 109 -8.34 -5.93 -4.81
N GLU A 110 -9.44 -5.37 -4.29
CA GLU A 110 -10.67 -5.20 -5.05
C GLU A 110 -10.58 -3.92 -5.90
N ASP A 111 -10.07 -4.04 -7.13
CA ASP A 111 -9.72 -2.91 -8.01
C ASP A 111 -10.88 -1.91 -8.23
N GLU A 112 -12.12 -2.40 -8.30
CA GLU A 112 -13.32 -1.57 -8.46
C GLU A 112 -13.48 -0.54 -7.32
N HIS A 113 -13.01 -0.90 -6.13
CA HIS A 113 -13.08 -0.10 -4.92
C HIS A 113 -11.84 0.77 -4.67
N LEU A 114 -10.76 0.60 -5.43
CA LEU A 114 -9.53 1.39 -5.25
C LEU A 114 -9.81 2.89 -5.21
N THR A 115 -9.15 3.57 -4.28
CA THR A 115 -9.30 4.99 -3.94
C THR A 115 -10.62 5.39 -3.28
N ARG A 116 -11.67 4.55 -3.32
CA ARG A 116 -12.96 4.89 -2.72
C ARG A 116 -12.83 4.89 -1.19
N PRO A 117 -13.07 6.03 -0.52
CA PRO A 117 -13.04 6.08 0.93
C PRO A 117 -14.02 5.05 1.52
N VAL A 118 -13.69 4.47 2.67
CA VAL A 118 -14.47 3.41 3.37
C VAL A 118 -14.36 2.02 2.75
N ALA A 119 -14.48 1.89 1.43
CA ALA A 119 -14.39 0.58 0.75
C ALA A 119 -12.94 0.10 0.61
N ASP A 120 -12.05 1.00 0.18
CA ASP A 120 -10.61 0.73 0.12
C ASP A 120 -9.95 1.13 1.46
N PRO A 121 -9.44 0.16 2.24
CA PRO A 121 -8.86 0.43 3.54
C PRO A 121 -7.48 1.12 3.46
N GLU A 122 -6.84 1.14 2.30
CA GLU A 122 -5.56 1.82 2.06
C GLU A 122 -5.77 3.17 1.34
N SER A 123 -7.04 3.54 1.06
CA SER A 123 -7.36 4.84 0.49
C SER A 123 -6.94 5.97 1.42
N TYR A 124 -6.23 6.92 0.85
CA TYR A 124 -5.86 8.17 1.52
C TYR A 124 -6.83 9.31 1.22
N PHE A 125 -7.95 9.03 0.54
CA PHE A 125 -9.02 9.99 0.30
C PHE A 125 -10.04 9.95 1.45
N VAL A 126 -10.76 11.05 1.62
CA VAL A 126 -11.91 11.15 2.53
C VAL A 126 -13.18 11.43 1.73
N THR A 127 -14.33 11.07 2.30
CA THR A 127 -15.62 11.43 1.70
C THR A 127 -15.89 12.92 1.87
N HIS A 128 -16.74 13.47 1.00
CA HIS A 128 -17.20 14.85 1.14
C HIS A 128 -17.84 15.10 2.53
N ALA A 129 -18.61 14.14 3.06
CA ALA A 129 -19.22 14.26 4.39
C ALA A 129 -18.18 14.36 5.52
N ILE A 130 -17.09 13.57 5.45
CA ILE A 130 -15.99 13.66 6.42
C ILE A 130 -15.29 15.01 6.30
N TRP A 131 -15.02 15.48 5.07
CA TRP A 131 -14.40 16.78 4.85
C TRP A 131 -15.22 17.95 5.39
N GLN A 132 -16.53 17.95 5.15
CA GLN A 132 -17.43 19.00 5.65
C GLN A 132 -17.49 19.06 7.17
N ARG A 133 -17.42 17.90 7.85
CA ARG A 133 -17.38 17.81 9.32
C ARG A 133 -16.00 18.10 9.90
N ALA A 134 -14.94 17.98 9.12
CA ALA A 134 -13.58 18.23 9.57
C ALA A 134 -13.34 19.73 9.83
N GLY A 135 -12.80 20.06 11.00
CA GLY A 135 -12.34 21.43 11.30
C GLY A 135 -11.07 21.79 10.54
N THR A 136 -10.68 23.07 10.60
CA THR A 136 -9.54 23.62 9.83
C THR A 136 -8.23 22.85 10.06
N ALA A 137 -7.92 22.50 11.32
CA ALA A 137 -6.72 21.72 11.65
C ALA A 137 -6.72 20.33 11.00
N THR A 138 -7.84 19.60 11.07
CA THR A 138 -7.97 18.27 10.46
C THR A 138 -7.85 18.36 8.94
N ARG A 139 -8.49 19.35 8.31
CA ARG A 139 -8.34 19.60 6.87
C ARG A 139 -6.90 19.88 6.48
N ALA A 140 -6.18 20.70 7.26
CA ALA A 140 -4.76 20.97 7.04
C ALA A 140 -3.90 19.70 7.14
N LEU A 141 -4.14 18.84 8.14
CA LEU A 141 -3.44 17.56 8.28
C LEU A 141 -3.73 16.60 7.12
N LEU A 142 -4.98 16.52 6.66
CA LEU A 142 -5.37 15.70 5.50
C LEU A 142 -4.69 16.18 4.22
N THR A 143 -4.64 17.50 3.99
CA THR A 143 -3.91 18.09 2.85
C THR A 143 -2.41 17.86 2.96
N LEU A 144 -1.82 18.07 4.15
CA LEU A 144 -0.39 17.87 4.36
C LEU A 144 0.01 16.40 4.15
N ARG A 145 -0.80 15.44 4.58
CA ARG A 145 -0.60 13.99 4.34
C ARG A 145 -0.53 13.62 2.86
N ASN A 146 -1.10 14.45 1.97
CA ASN A 146 -1.04 14.27 0.52
C ASN A 146 0.22 14.88 -0.13
N THR A 147 1.12 15.49 0.65
CA THR A 147 2.50 15.77 0.23
C THR A 147 3.37 14.54 0.51
N PHE A 148 4.51 14.41 -0.17
CA PHE A 148 5.45 13.31 0.03
C PHE A 148 6.02 13.33 1.46
N VAL A 149 6.55 14.47 1.91
CA VAL A 149 7.11 14.59 3.28
C VAL A 149 6.01 14.40 4.32
N GLY A 150 4.84 15.03 4.12
CA GLY A 150 3.70 14.86 5.02
C GLY A 150 3.17 13.43 5.04
N ARG A 151 3.25 12.66 3.94
CA ARG A 151 2.93 11.22 3.96
C ARG A 151 3.88 10.44 4.85
N LEU A 152 5.18 10.70 4.77
CA LEU A 152 6.18 10.03 5.63
C LEU A 152 5.96 10.35 7.10
N LEU A 153 5.60 11.60 7.42
CA LEU A 153 5.42 12.05 8.79
C LEU A 153 4.05 11.70 9.37
N LEU A 154 2.97 11.80 8.60
CA LEU A 154 1.59 11.67 9.10
C LEU A 154 0.92 10.36 8.67
N GLY A 155 1.32 9.77 7.54
CA GLY A 155 0.75 8.53 7.00
C GLY A 155 0.67 7.41 8.04
N PRO A 156 1.78 7.06 8.72
CA PRO A 156 1.77 6.04 9.76
C PRO A 156 0.81 6.37 10.91
N ALA A 157 0.81 7.60 11.43
CA ALA A 157 -0.10 8.01 12.50
C ALA A 157 -1.58 7.85 12.10
N PHE A 158 -1.94 8.23 10.86
CA PHE A 158 -3.30 8.02 10.35
C PHE A 158 -3.66 6.54 10.21
N ALA A 159 -2.75 5.71 9.71
CA ALA A 159 -2.98 4.26 9.57
C ALA A 159 -3.15 3.56 10.93
N ILE A 160 -2.31 3.92 11.91
CA ILE A 160 -2.39 3.42 13.28
C ILE A 160 -3.72 3.83 13.91
N ALA A 161 -4.10 5.11 13.81
CA ALA A 161 -5.34 5.64 14.36
C ALA A 161 -6.57 4.99 13.73
N ALA A 162 -6.60 4.84 12.40
CA ALA A 162 -7.71 4.21 11.68
C ALA A 162 -7.89 2.74 12.08
N THR A 163 -6.79 1.98 12.15
CA THR A 163 -6.80 0.56 12.56
C THR A 163 -7.24 0.40 14.01
N THR A 164 -6.75 1.26 14.90
CA THR A 164 -7.13 1.25 16.32
C THR A 164 -8.60 1.56 16.50
N PHE A 165 -9.10 2.60 15.82
CA PHE A 165 -10.51 2.98 15.87
C PHE A 165 -11.41 1.87 15.34
N ASP A 166 -11.04 1.23 14.22
CA ASP A 166 -11.80 0.11 13.67
C ASP A 166 -11.86 -1.08 14.64
N ALA A 167 -10.71 -1.44 15.27
CA ALA A 167 -10.65 -2.50 16.26
C ALA A 167 -11.54 -2.20 17.48
N VAL A 168 -11.44 -1.01 18.07
CA VAL A 168 -12.28 -0.60 19.21
C VAL A 168 -13.77 -0.59 18.84
N ARG A 169 -14.12 -0.06 17.66
CA ARG A 169 -15.49 -0.02 17.15
C ARG A 169 -16.08 -1.42 17.01
N LYS A 170 -15.34 -2.39 16.46
CA LYS A 170 -15.77 -3.79 16.33
C LYS A 170 -16.06 -4.41 17.69
N LEU A 171 -15.14 -4.25 18.65
CA LEU A 171 -15.32 -4.76 20.02
C LEU A 171 -16.55 -4.13 20.70
N ALA A 172 -16.73 -2.81 20.57
CA ALA A 172 -17.89 -2.10 21.13
C ALA A 172 -19.23 -2.53 20.52
N GLN A 173 -19.21 -3.03 19.28
CA GLN A 173 -20.37 -3.59 18.58
C GLN A 173 -20.58 -5.09 18.86
N GLY A 174 -19.75 -5.71 19.71
CA GLY A 174 -19.83 -7.12 20.06
C GLY A 174 -19.19 -8.07 19.04
N ASP A 175 -18.39 -7.55 18.10
CA ASP A 175 -17.60 -8.37 17.17
C ASP A 175 -16.22 -8.68 17.75
N TRP A 176 -16.12 -9.86 18.37
CA TRP A 176 -14.91 -10.33 19.08
C TRP A 176 -14.00 -11.20 18.21
N ARG A 177 -14.28 -11.35 16.90
CA ARG A 177 -13.58 -12.30 16.01
C ARG A 177 -12.08 -12.02 15.87
N GLU A 178 -11.69 -10.75 15.95
CA GLU A 178 -10.30 -10.31 15.81
C GLU A 178 -9.55 -10.27 17.16
N LEU A 179 -10.25 -10.42 18.29
CA LEU A 179 -9.64 -10.29 19.63
C LEU A 179 -8.48 -11.28 19.85
N PRO A 180 -8.57 -12.58 19.50
CA PRO A 180 -7.46 -13.50 19.69
C PRO A 180 -6.19 -13.10 18.91
N VAL A 181 -6.36 -12.51 17.72
CA VAL A 181 -5.25 -12.05 16.87
C VAL A 181 -4.54 -10.88 17.55
N TRP A 182 -5.30 -9.92 18.09
CA TRP A 182 -4.75 -8.80 18.85
C TRP A 182 -4.04 -9.25 20.13
N LEU A 183 -4.64 -10.16 20.90
CA LEU A 183 -4.03 -10.68 22.13
C LEU A 183 -2.71 -11.41 21.83
N ALA A 184 -2.68 -12.28 20.82
CA ALA A 184 -1.47 -12.98 20.40
C ALA A 184 -0.38 -12.00 19.95
N HIS A 185 -0.75 -10.97 19.18
CA HIS A 185 0.18 -9.93 18.74
C HIS A 185 0.76 -9.14 19.92
N PHE A 186 -0.07 -8.67 20.85
CA PHE A 186 0.42 -7.92 22.02
C PHE A 186 1.26 -8.78 22.95
N ALA A 187 0.94 -10.06 23.11
CA ALA A 187 1.79 -11.00 23.85
C ALA A 187 3.16 -11.19 23.19
N ALA A 188 3.19 -11.36 21.86
CA ALA A 188 4.44 -11.47 21.10
C ALA A 188 5.26 -10.17 21.16
N VAL A 189 4.61 -9.01 21.06
CA VAL A 189 5.23 -7.70 21.21
C VAL A 189 5.84 -7.56 22.60
N ALA A 190 5.11 -7.90 23.66
CA ALA A 190 5.60 -7.81 25.03
C ALA A 190 6.82 -8.71 25.27
N ALA A 191 6.79 -9.94 24.74
CA ALA A 191 7.93 -10.85 24.80
C ALA A 191 9.14 -10.30 24.03
N LEU A 192 8.92 -9.75 22.83
CA LEU A 192 9.99 -9.18 22.00
C LEU A 192 10.60 -7.94 22.64
N THR A 193 9.79 -7.00 23.16
CA THR A 193 10.30 -5.78 23.78
C THR A 193 11.01 -6.07 25.09
N TRP A 194 10.53 -7.04 25.88
CA TRP A 194 11.22 -7.49 27.08
C TRP A 194 12.59 -8.09 26.75
N TRP A 195 12.69 -8.91 25.70
CA TRP A 195 13.97 -9.46 25.25
C TRP A 195 14.92 -8.37 24.70
N LEU A 196 14.40 -7.43 23.90
CA LEU A 196 15.16 -6.30 23.38
C LEU A 196 15.74 -5.43 24.51
N ASP A 197 14.95 -5.15 25.54
CA ASP A 197 15.38 -4.34 26.67
C ASP A 197 16.40 -5.09 27.54
N SER A 198 16.07 -6.30 27.98
CA SER A 198 16.88 -7.07 28.92
C SER A 198 18.17 -7.65 28.32
N ALA A 199 18.12 -8.19 27.11
CA ALA A 199 19.26 -8.86 26.48
C ALA A 199 20.05 -7.93 25.55
N CYS A 200 19.36 -7.09 24.77
CA CYS A 200 19.99 -6.26 23.75
C CYS A 200 20.30 -4.83 24.23
N GLY A 201 19.67 -4.36 25.32
CA GLY A 201 19.78 -2.98 25.78
C GLY A 201 19.10 -1.97 24.86
N ILE A 202 18.07 -2.41 24.12
CA ILE A 202 17.25 -1.56 23.26
C ILE A 202 15.95 -1.26 24.01
N PRO A 203 15.73 -0.01 24.47
CA PRO A 203 14.51 0.34 25.19
C PRO A 203 13.26 0.10 24.34
N ALA A 204 12.18 -0.39 24.97
CA ALA A 204 10.92 -0.70 24.29
C ALA A 204 10.39 0.48 23.46
N TRP A 205 10.46 1.71 23.98
CA TRP A 205 9.99 2.90 23.25
C TRP A 205 10.83 3.21 22.00
N CYS A 206 12.14 2.92 22.00
CA CYS A 206 13.00 3.05 20.82
C CYS A 206 12.58 2.05 19.74
N PHE A 207 12.18 0.85 20.14
CA PHE A 207 11.65 -0.13 19.20
C PHE A 207 10.28 0.32 18.65
N VAL A 208 9.33 0.67 19.51
CA VAL A 208 7.97 1.03 19.08
C VAL A 208 7.94 2.28 18.20
N LEU A 209 8.56 3.36 18.67
CA LEU A 209 8.53 4.66 17.99
C LEU A 209 9.69 4.79 17.00
N GLY A 210 10.91 4.43 17.38
CA GLY A 210 12.08 4.59 16.52
C GLY A 210 12.08 3.59 15.37
N VAL A 211 11.91 2.30 15.65
CA VAL A 211 11.92 1.24 14.61
C VAL A 211 10.56 1.13 13.94
N GLY A 212 9.49 0.91 14.71
CA GLY A 212 8.15 0.65 14.19
C GLY A 212 7.58 1.81 13.36
N TYR A 213 7.63 3.04 13.87
CA TYR A 213 7.12 4.20 13.13
C TYR A 213 7.94 4.50 11.87
N THR A 214 9.27 4.48 11.99
CA THR A 214 10.17 4.70 10.85
C THR A 214 9.98 3.63 9.78
N ALA A 215 9.76 2.37 10.17
CA ALA A 215 9.52 1.29 9.22
C ALA A 215 8.24 1.52 8.39
N LEU A 216 7.15 1.97 9.03
CA LEU A 216 5.92 2.37 8.35
C LEU A 216 6.12 3.63 7.49
N SER A 217 6.89 4.60 7.98
CA SER A 217 7.22 5.83 7.27
C SER A 217 7.95 5.50 5.95
N LEU A 218 9.02 4.70 6.02
CA LEU A 218 9.77 4.24 4.84
C LEU A 218 8.88 3.39 3.91
N SER A 219 8.03 2.53 4.45
CA SER A 219 7.07 1.76 3.63
C SER A 219 6.07 2.67 2.90
N SER A 220 5.75 3.83 3.48
CA SER A 220 4.87 4.82 2.87
C SER A 220 5.48 5.50 1.64
N ILE A 221 6.79 5.36 1.40
CA ILE A 221 7.41 5.77 0.13
C ILE A 221 6.84 4.93 -1.01
N ARG A 222 6.68 3.61 -0.80
CA ARG A 222 6.11 2.68 -1.79
C ARG A 222 4.67 3.06 -2.13
N SER A 223 3.86 3.27 -1.09
CA SER A 223 2.43 3.53 -1.23
C SER A 223 2.08 5.00 -1.51
N PHE A 224 3.06 5.89 -1.56
CA PHE A 224 2.82 7.28 -1.91
C PHE A 224 2.39 7.39 -3.37
N HIS A 225 1.12 7.78 -3.57
CA HIS A 225 0.51 7.92 -4.87
C HIS A 225 0.64 6.65 -5.73
N GLU A 226 0.51 5.47 -5.11
CA GLU A 226 0.44 4.21 -5.84
C GLU A 226 -0.92 4.03 -6.55
N HIS A 227 -1.93 4.80 -6.11
CA HIS A 227 -3.21 4.94 -6.78
C HIS A 227 -3.58 6.39 -7.10
N ARG A 228 -4.40 6.59 -8.15
CA ARG A 228 -5.03 7.87 -8.51
C ARG A 228 -6.54 7.69 -8.68
N ALA A 229 -7.32 8.70 -8.30
CA ALA A 229 -8.77 8.67 -8.43
C ALA A 229 -9.18 9.06 -9.86
N VAL A 230 -9.36 8.04 -10.70
CA VAL A 230 -9.83 8.16 -12.09
C VAL A 230 -10.93 7.12 -12.35
N ASP A 231 -11.84 7.39 -13.28
CA ASP A 231 -13.00 6.52 -13.50
C ASP A 231 -12.60 5.13 -14.03
N THR A 232 -11.74 5.08 -15.04
CA THR A 232 -11.17 3.85 -15.61
C THR A 232 -10.34 3.11 -14.57
N VAL A 233 -10.76 1.89 -14.21
CA VAL A 233 -10.17 1.10 -13.12
C VAL A 233 -8.70 0.78 -13.40
N GLU A 234 -8.40 0.42 -14.65
CA GLU A 234 -7.07 0.07 -15.14
C GLU A 234 -6.08 1.23 -15.00
N HIS A 235 -6.58 2.47 -15.07
CA HIS A 235 -5.77 3.68 -14.98
C HIS A 235 -5.44 4.07 -13.53
N ARG A 236 -6.01 3.40 -12.53
CA ARG A 236 -5.90 3.82 -11.12
C ARG A 236 -4.56 3.46 -10.51
N THR A 237 -3.85 2.46 -11.00
CA THR A 237 -2.67 1.90 -10.32
C THR A 237 -1.37 2.24 -11.05
N VAL A 238 -0.36 2.65 -10.30
CA VAL A 238 0.91 3.16 -10.85
C VAL A 238 1.82 2.04 -11.36
N LEU A 239 2.62 2.37 -12.38
CA LEU A 239 3.86 1.68 -12.72
C LEU A 239 5.04 2.53 -12.27
N ASN A 240 5.90 2.01 -11.40
CA ASN A 240 7.08 2.74 -10.94
C ASN A 240 8.37 2.02 -11.33
N GLU A 241 9.13 2.63 -12.23
CA GLU A 241 10.46 2.17 -12.67
C GLU A 241 11.53 2.61 -11.69
N ALA A 242 11.50 2.01 -10.51
CA ALA A 242 12.40 2.35 -9.41
C ALA A 242 13.82 1.77 -9.59
N GLY A 243 14.80 2.43 -8.97
CA GLY A 243 16.18 1.94 -8.91
C GLY A 243 16.31 0.62 -8.13
N TRP A 244 17.44 -0.07 -8.31
CA TRP A 244 17.67 -1.42 -7.77
C TRP A 244 17.48 -1.51 -6.25
N PHE A 245 17.90 -0.49 -5.49
CA PHE A 245 17.77 -0.45 -4.03
C PHE A 245 16.30 -0.53 -3.62
N TRP A 246 15.45 0.33 -4.20
CA TRP A 246 14.02 0.35 -3.92
C TRP A 246 13.31 -0.92 -4.36
N ARG A 247 13.71 -1.47 -5.51
CA ARG A 247 13.21 -2.75 -6.00
C ARG A 247 13.54 -3.90 -5.07
N LEU A 248 14.68 -3.88 -4.39
CA LEU A 248 15.00 -4.89 -3.38
C LEU A 248 14.22 -4.64 -2.08
N LEU A 249 14.19 -3.40 -1.59
CA LEU A 249 13.51 -3.03 -0.36
C LEU A 249 12.00 -3.30 -0.40
N PHE A 250 11.38 -3.04 -1.55
CA PHE A 250 9.94 -3.25 -1.79
C PHE A 250 9.63 -4.50 -2.58
N LEU A 251 10.61 -5.40 -2.77
CA LEU A 251 10.41 -6.69 -3.44
C LEU A 251 9.70 -6.54 -4.80
N ASN A 252 10.20 -5.66 -5.66
CA ASN A 252 9.65 -5.27 -6.96
C ASN A 252 8.16 -4.83 -6.96
N ASN A 253 7.53 -4.66 -5.80
CA ASN A 253 6.13 -4.25 -5.67
C ASN A 253 5.89 -2.79 -6.13
N ASN A 254 6.96 -2.08 -6.50
CA ASN A 254 6.89 -0.83 -7.26
C ASN A 254 6.23 -1.00 -8.64
N TYR A 255 6.23 -2.20 -9.22
CA TYR A 255 5.41 -2.51 -10.40
C TYR A 255 3.96 -2.80 -9.98
N HIS A 256 3.36 -1.87 -9.24
CA HIS A 256 2.13 -2.11 -8.46
C HIS A 256 0.93 -2.49 -9.34
N LEU A 257 0.82 -1.93 -10.56
CA LEU A 257 -0.22 -2.37 -11.51
C LEU A 257 -0.05 -3.84 -11.91
N VAL A 258 1.18 -4.28 -12.18
CA VAL A 258 1.45 -5.70 -12.52
C VAL A 258 1.09 -6.59 -11.34
N HIS A 259 1.37 -6.14 -10.12
CA HIS A 259 1.00 -6.84 -8.90
C HIS A 259 -0.52 -6.93 -8.70
N HIS A 260 -1.27 -5.85 -8.92
CA HIS A 260 -2.74 -5.86 -8.86
C HIS A 260 -3.36 -6.80 -9.91
N ASP A 261 -2.86 -6.74 -11.14
CA ASP A 261 -3.32 -7.63 -12.21
C ASP A 261 -2.95 -9.10 -11.90
N LEU A 262 -1.75 -9.35 -11.34
CA LEU A 262 -1.20 -10.69 -11.16
C LEU A 262 -0.64 -10.92 -9.73
N PRO A 263 -1.49 -10.92 -8.69
CA PRO A 263 -1.03 -10.93 -7.29
C PRO A 263 -0.38 -12.24 -6.84
N HIS A 264 -0.42 -13.28 -7.68
CA HIS A 264 0.17 -14.60 -7.44
C HIS A 264 1.57 -14.74 -8.07
N VAL A 265 2.07 -13.68 -8.72
CA VAL A 265 3.42 -13.64 -9.28
C VAL A 265 4.39 -13.30 -8.16
N PRO A 266 5.39 -14.14 -7.86
CA PRO A 266 6.32 -13.88 -6.79
C PRO A 266 7.15 -12.64 -7.12
N TRP A 267 7.57 -11.95 -6.08
CA TRP A 267 8.28 -10.69 -6.18
C TRP A 267 9.49 -10.69 -7.12
N PHE A 268 10.24 -11.81 -7.19
CA PHE A 268 11.43 -11.91 -8.03
C PHE A 268 11.12 -12.01 -9.53
N ALA A 269 9.88 -12.35 -9.91
CA ALA A 269 9.43 -12.46 -11.29
C ALA A 269 8.72 -11.20 -11.81
N LEU A 270 8.18 -10.34 -10.92
CA LEU A 270 7.39 -9.16 -11.30
C LEU A 270 8.06 -8.28 -12.36
N ARG A 271 9.35 -7.98 -12.19
CA ARG A 271 10.07 -7.17 -13.18
C ARG A 271 10.12 -7.84 -14.55
N GLN A 272 10.41 -9.14 -14.60
CA GLN A 272 10.50 -9.84 -15.89
C GLN A 272 9.17 -9.81 -16.63
N VAL A 273 8.05 -9.96 -15.90
CA VAL A 273 6.69 -9.87 -16.43
C VAL A 273 6.40 -8.46 -16.95
N TYR A 274 6.77 -7.43 -16.18
CA TYR A 274 6.64 -6.04 -16.61
C TYR A 274 7.43 -5.77 -17.89
N GLU A 275 8.73 -6.09 -17.93
CA GLU A 275 9.61 -5.76 -19.06
C GLU A 275 9.16 -6.46 -20.35
N ALA A 276 8.65 -7.70 -20.26
CA ALA A 276 8.16 -8.46 -21.41
C ALA A 276 6.90 -7.84 -22.07
N SER A 277 6.08 -7.12 -21.29
CA SER A 277 4.83 -6.50 -21.75
C SER A 277 4.77 -5.01 -21.40
N ARG A 278 5.93 -4.34 -21.33
CA ARG A 278 6.07 -2.98 -20.77
C ARG A 278 5.11 -1.98 -21.42
N GLN A 279 5.08 -1.97 -22.74
CA GLN A 279 4.28 -1.03 -23.51
C GLN A 279 2.77 -1.23 -23.28
N GLN A 280 2.32 -2.49 -23.28
CA GLN A 280 0.92 -2.83 -22.99
C GLN A 280 0.50 -2.43 -21.57
N TYR A 281 1.38 -2.59 -20.57
CA TYR A 281 1.11 -2.13 -19.21
C TYR A 281 1.02 -0.59 -19.11
N ILE A 282 1.85 0.14 -19.85
CA ILE A 282 1.80 1.61 -19.89
C ILE A 282 0.50 2.09 -20.52
N GLU A 283 0.07 1.44 -21.61
CA GLU A 283 -1.22 1.73 -22.26
C GLU A 283 -2.39 1.42 -21.32
N ARG A 284 -2.37 0.24 -20.69
CA ARG A 284 -3.37 -0.18 -19.70
C ARG A 284 -3.43 0.76 -18.49
N SER A 285 -2.32 1.35 -18.06
CA SER A 285 -2.32 2.29 -16.93
C SER A 285 -2.81 3.69 -17.31
N GLY A 286 -3.13 3.94 -18.58
CA GLY A 286 -3.43 5.28 -19.09
C GLY A 286 -2.24 6.23 -18.88
N GLY A 287 -1.02 5.73 -19.09
CA GLY A 287 0.22 6.47 -18.92
C GLY A 287 0.59 6.78 -17.46
N PHE A 288 0.04 6.08 -16.45
CA PHE A 288 0.39 6.28 -15.05
C PHE A 288 1.74 5.63 -14.70
N LEU A 289 2.80 6.22 -15.26
CA LEU A 289 4.18 5.76 -15.15
C LEU A 289 5.02 6.79 -14.40
N VAL A 290 5.92 6.32 -13.55
CA VAL A 290 6.92 7.14 -12.86
C VAL A 290 8.31 6.55 -12.94
N ARG A 291 9.32 7.43 -13.07
CA ARG A 291 10.74 7.05 -13.14
C ARG A 291 11.37 7.10 -11.74
N GLY A 292 10.89 6.23 -10.86
CA GLY A 292 11.40 6.08 -9.50
C GLY A 292 10.80 7.06 -8.50
N TYR A 293 10.88 6.70 -7.21
CA TYR A 293 10.37 7.51 -6.10
C TYR A 293 11.01 8.91 -5.98
N GLY A 294 12.20 9.11 -6.55
CA GLY A 294 12.84 10.43 -6.61
C GLY A 294 12.06 11.46 -7.43
N GLU A 295 11.30 11.02 -8.43
CA GLU A 295 10.39 11.89 -9.18
C GLU A 295 9.26 12.42 -8.29
N TRP A 296 8.69 11.55 -7.45
CA TRP A 296 7.62 11.91 -6.51
C TRP A 296 8.10 12.86 -5.44
N MET A 297 9.27 12.58 -4.86
CA MET A 297 9.91 13.47 -3.91
C MET A 297 10.15 14.86 -4.53
N LYS A 298 10.70 14.94 -5.75
CA LYS A 298 10.97 16.23 -6.41
C LYS A 298 9.70 17.04 -6.69
N ARG A 299 8.63 16.40 -7.13
CA ARG A 299 7.37 17.08 -7.49
C ARG A 299 6.49 17.39 -6.30
N TYR A 300 6.48 16.52 -5.30
CA TYR A 300 5.46 16.51 -4.25
C TYR A 300 6.04 16.59 -2.84
N ALA A 301 7.34 16.87 -2.65
CA ALA A 301 7.94 17.05 -1.31
C ALA A 301 7.03 17.86 -0.38
N PHE A 302 6.57 19.01 -0.86
CA PHE A 302 5.73 19.96 -0.12
C PHE A 302 4.46 20.39 -0.89
N SER A 303 4.20 19.76 -2.04
CA SER A 303 3.00 20.02 -2.85
C SER A 303 2.09 18.80 -2.80
N ALA A 304 0.79 19.01 -2.57
CA ALA A 304 -0.16 17.91 -2.49
C ALA A 304 -0.28 17.24 -3.86
N VAL A 305 -0.18 15.90 -3.89
CA VAL A 305 -0.31 15.12 -5.12
C VAL A 305 -1.75 15.10 -5.64
N THR A 306 -2.72 15.24 -4.74
CA THR A 306 -4.14 15.26 -5.07
C THR A 306 -4.98 15.92 -3.96
N ASP A 307 -6.21 16.32 -4.31
CA ASP A 307 -7.21 16.79 -3.35
C ASP A 307 -7.54 15.65 -2.36
N PRO A 308 -7.57 15.91 -1.04
CA PRO A 308 -7.97 14.89 -0.06
C PRO A 308 -9.39 14.35 -0.25
N VAL A 309 -10.29 15.06 -0.93
CA VAL A 309 -11.68 14.64 -1.14
C VAL A 309 -11.79 13.80 -2.41
N HIS A 310 -12.33 12.58 -2.26
CA HIS A 310 -12.55 11.69 -3.42
C HIS A 310 -13.56 12.29 -4.42
N GLY A 311 -13.25 12.21 -5.71
CA GLY A 311 -14.13 12.71 -6.79
C GLY A 311 -14.12 14.22 -6.99
N HIS A 312 -13.30 14.98 -6.25
CA HIS A 312 -13.18 16.42 -6.44
C HIS A 312 -11.96 16.75 -7.31
N THR A 313 -12.18 17.04 -8.59
CA THR A 313 -11.15 17.55 -9.50
C THR A 313 -11.04 19.08 -9.38
N ALA A 314 -10.64 19.60 -8.21
CA ALA A 314 -10.29 21.01 -8.12
C ALA A 314 -8.87 21.26 -8.63
N GLY A 315 -8.76 21.81 -9.85
CA GLY A 315 -7.66 22.69 -10.25
C GLY A 315 -6.24 22.13 -10.31
N LEU A 316 -6.03 20.82 -10.21
CA LEU A 316 -4.71 20.22 -10.42
C LEU A 316 -4.47 20.06 -11.93
N LYS A 317 -3.45 20.75 -12.44
CA LYS A 317 -3.05 20.67 -13.86
C LYS A 317 -2.89 19.20 -14.27
N PRO A 318 -3.50 18.77 -15.40
CA PRO A 318 -3.25 17.44 -15.94
C PRO A 318 -1.75 17.23 -16.13
N LEU A 319 -1.27 16.03 -15.78
CA LEU A 319 0.07 15.59 -16.14
C LEU A 319 0.16 15.50 -17.66
N THR A 320 0.67 16.54 -18.31
CA THR A 320 1.17 16.39 -19.68
C THR A 320 2.48 15.63 -19.61
N SER A 321 2.46 14.39 -20.08
CA SER A 321 3.69 13.67 -20.40
C SER A 321 4.37 14.39 -21.57
N PRO A 322 5.67 14.69 -21.53
CA PRO A 322 6.37 15.20 -22.71
C PRO A 322 6.45 14.04 -23.72
N GLY A 323 5.53 14.01 -24.69
CA GLY A 323 5.55 13.02 -25.78
C GLY A 323 4.23 12.64 -26.44
N SER A 324 3.07 13.20 -26.06
CA SER A 324 1.81 12.94 -26.78
C SER A 324 1.58 13.97 -27.88
N LEU A 325 1.62 13.52 -29.12
CA LEU A 325 1.09 14.27 -30.28
C LEU A 325 -0.36 14.67 -30.00
N GLU A 326 -0.70 15.93 -30.29
CA GLU A 326 -2.04 16.48 -30.13
C GLU A 326 -3.08 15.63 -30.89
N PRO A 327 -4.26 15.36 -30.31
CA PRO A 327 -5.37 14.84 -31.08
C PRO A 327 -5.98 15.97 -31.91
N HIS A 328 -6.10 15.73 -33.22
CA HIS A 328 -6.91 16.53 -34.13
C HIS A 328 -8.34 16.72 -33.58
N GLU A 329 -8.77 17.98 -33.45
CA GLU A 329 -10.18 18.35 -33.28
C GLU A 329 -10.98 17.96 -34.53
N PRO A 330 -12.16 17.33 -34.40
CA PRO A 330 -13.19 17.42 -35.42
C PRO A 330 -14.06 18.65 -35.15
N HIS A 331 -14.03 19.59 -36.10
CA HIS A 331 -15.05 20.61 -36.30
C HIS A 331 -16.44 19.98 -36.41
N GLU A 332 -17.45 20.54 -35.72
CA GLU A 332 -18.78 20.81 -36.30
C GLU A 332 -19.56 21.86 -35.47
N PRO A 333 -20.53 22.59 -36.07
CA PRO A 333 -20.95 23.92 -35.63
C PRO A 333 -22.33 24.03 -34.94
N HIS A 334 -22.43 25.01 -34.04
CA HIS A 334 -23.57 25.89 -33.67
C HIS A 334 -25.02 25.32 -33.43
N GLU A 335 -25.37 25.16 -32.13
CA GLU A 335 -26.49 25.78 -31.33
C GLU A 335 -27.95 25.99 -31.87
N PRO A 336 -29.01 26.23 -31.04
CA PRO A 336 -29.66 25.45 -29.94
C PRO A 336 -31.24 25.59 -30.04
N PRO A 337 -32.08 25.76 -28.98
CA PRO A 337 -32.32 25.05 -27.70
C PRO A 337 -33.79 24.53 -27.55
N ALA A 338 -34.09 23.61 -26.60
CA ALA A 338 -35.27 23.68 -25.71
C ALA A 338 -35.50 22.45 -24.80
N ALA A 339 -35.95 22.75 -23.58
CA ALA A 339 -36.91 22.01 -22.76
C ALA A 339 -36.49 20.68 -22.08
N VAL A 340 -36.04 20.86 -20.84
CA VAL A 340 -36.39 20.10 -19.62
C VAL A 340 -37.62 19.18 -19.77
N ASN A 341 -37.45 17.88 -19.50
CA ASN A 341 -38.56 17.02 -19.08
C ASN A 341 -38.16 16.02 -17.97
N ARG A 342 -38.73 16.29 -16.79
CA ARG A 342 -39.19 15.41 -15.71
C ARG A 342 -38.91 13.91 -15.84
N PHE A 343 -38.30 13.34 -14.80
CA PHE A 343 -38.79 12.10 -14.18
C PHE A 343 -38.20 11.96 -12.75
N ALA A 344 -39.07 11.97 -11.74
CA ALA A 344 -38.96 11.24 -10.46
C ALA A 344 -39.86 11.92 -9.41
N ALA A 345 -41.14 11.52 -9.42
CA ALA A 345 -42.03 11.68 -8.29
C ALA A 345 -41.87 10.48 -7.32
N ASN A 346 -42.16 10.75 -6.05
CA ASN A 346 -42.48 9.82 -4.97
C ASN A 346 -41.32 9.12 -4.24
N LEU A 347 -41.02 9.61 -3.04
CA LEU A 347 -41.58 9.03 -1.79
C LEU A 347 -41.09 9.83 -0.57
N ARG A 348 -41.99 10.64 0.02
CA ARG A 348 -41.88 11.09 1.41
C ARG A 348 -43.07 10.54 2.20
N SER A 349 -42.74 10.00 3.36
CA SER A 349 -43.51 10.12 4.61
C SER A 349 -44.91 9.49 4.67
N ALA A 350 -44.97 8.31 5.30
CA ALA A 350 -46.11 7.94 6.14
C ALA A 350 -45.64 7.87 7.60
N LYS A 351 -45.96 8.91 8.37
CA LYS A 351 -46.06 8.90 9.83
C LYS A 351 -47.46 9.43 10.17
N ARG A 352 -48.13 8.72 11.08
CA ARG A 352 -49.36 9.06 11.84
C ARG A 352 -50.70 8.64 11.20
N ALA A 353 -51.15 7.44 11.58
CA ALA A 353 -52.32 7.26 12.44
C ALA A 353 -52.07 6.03 13.32
#